data_AF-A0A1M3KSI3-F1
#
_entry.id   AF-A0A1M3KSI3-F1
#
_cell.length_a   1.000
_cell.length_b   1.000
_cell.length_c   1.000
_cell.angle_alpha   90.00
_cell.angle_beta   90.00
_cell.angle_gamma   90.00
#
_symmetry.space_group_name_H-M   'P 1'
#
loop_
_entity.id
_entity.type
_entity.pdbx_description
1 polymer ?
#
loop_
_entity_poly.entity_id
_entity_poly.type
_entity_poly.pdbx_seq_one_letter_code
_entity_poly.pdbx_strand_id
1 'polypeptide(L)'
;MIVVVQVLSAFFFVSDILSSYVGFWTEPLSWEVRELLELAAAGGLAIGVGFGGLALWRAHRDRARAEERLRVASGAFMELLNERFTQWGLTRAEADVALFAIKGQSTAEIAALRGTSEGTVKAQTNAIYRKAGVTGRPQLLSLFIDELIGEDNIVRAKLVTGAEPAPLLPSPPPVEEEPAPASRRA
;
A
#
# COMPACT_ATOMS: atom_id res chain seq x y z
N MET A 1 26.53 -4.81 0.25
CA MET A 1 27.80 -4.52 0.97
C MET A 1 28.08 -5.57 2.04
N ILE A 2 27.19 -5.83 3.01
CA ILE A 2 27.41 -6.83 4.09
C ILE A 2 27.59 -8.28 3.57
N VAL A 3 26.79 -8.69 2.58
CA VAL A 3 26.88 -10.06 2.01
C VAL A 3 28.21 -10.30 1.31
N VAL A 4 28.79 -9.28 0.66
CA VAL A 4 30.08 -9.39 -0.04
C VAL A 4 31.22 -9.60 0.96
N VAL A 5 31.17 -8.88 2.09
CA VAL A 5 32.14 -9.04 3.18
C VAL A 5 32.01 -10.44 3.81
N GLN A 6 30.78 -10.95 4.01
CA GLN A 6 30.57 -12.31 4.52
C GLN A 6 31.09 -13.40 3.57
N VAL A 7 30.87 -13.26 2.27
CA VAL A 7 31.36 -14.23 1.27
C VAL A 7 32.89 -14.23 1.22
N LEU A 8 33.52 -13.05 1.27
CA LEU A 8 34.97 -12.92 1.32
C LEU A 8 35.56 -13.51 2.59
N SER A 9 34.96 -13.24 3.76
CA SER A 9 35.40 -13.82 5.03
C SER A 9 35.20 -15.33 5.07
N ALA A 10 34.07 -15.85 4.58
CA ALA A 10 33.79 -17.28 4.53
C ALA A 10 34.76 -18.01 3.57
N PHE A 11 35.05 -17.42 2.41
CA PHE A 11 35.99 -17.98 1.44
C PHE A 11 37.42 -18.06 2.00
N PHE A 12 37.89 -16.98 2.65
CA PHE A 12 39.22 -16.96 3.26
C PHE A 12 39.35 -18.00 4.38
N PHE A 13 38.32 -18.14 5.20
CA PHE A 13 38.26 -19.09 6.31
C PHE A 13 38.19 -20.55 5.83
N VAL A 14 37.40 -20.83 4.78
CA VAL A 14 37.34 -22.17 4.16
C VAL A 14 38.67 -22.51 3.48
N SER A 15 39.32 -21.54 2.82
CA SER A 15 40.63 -21.74 2.18
C SER A 15 41.75 -22.00 3.18
N ASP A 16 41.71 -21.36 4.35
CA ASP A 16 42.65 -21.57 5.45
C ASP A 16 42.47 -22.97 6.09
N ILE A 17 41.22 -23.38 6.33
CA ILE A 17 40.87 -24.72 6.80
C ILE A 17 41.31 -25.80 5.81
N LEU A 18 41.11 -25.58 4.51
CA LEU A 18 41.50 -26.54 3.48
C LEU A 18 43.02 -26.62 3.30
N SER A 19 43.73 -25.48 3.39
CA SER A 19 45.19 -25.44 3.39
C SER A 19 45.79 -26.15 4.62
N SER A 20 45.12 -26.08 5.76
CA SER A 20 45.49 -26.82 6.97
C SER A 20 45.18 -28.31 6.90
N TYR A 21 44.30 -28.75 5.98
CA TYR A 21 43.90 -30.16 5.81
C TYR A 21 44.74 -30.91 4.75
N VAL A 22 45.37 -30.20 3.80
CA VAL A 22 46.21 -30.79 2.74
C VAL A 22 47.69 -30.91 3.18
N GLY A 23 47.93 -31.00 4.48
CA GLY A 23 49.19 -31.48 5.07
C GLY A 23 49.13 -33.00 5.29
N PHE A 24 49.75 -33.73 4.38
CA PHE A 24 49.75 -35.20 4.20
C PHE A 24 50.00 -36.05 5.47
N TRP A 25 49.17 -37.10 5.63
CA TRP A 25 49.36 -38.41 6.30
C TRP A 25 50.29 -38.50 7.55
N THR A 26 49.75 -39.14 8.61
CA THR A 26 50.38 -39.78 9.80
C THR A 26 50.55 -38.93 11.08
N GLU A 27 49.70 -39.19 12.09
CA GLU A 27 49.88 -39.12 13.58
C GLU A 27 48.55 -38.76 14.31
N PRO A 28 48.26 -39.29 15.52
CA PRO A 28 47.03 -38.98 16.25
C PRO A 28 47.03 -37.51 16.71
N LEU A 29 46.06 -36.72 16.25
CA LEU A 29 45.89 -35.33 16.67
C LEU A 29 45.79 -35.25 18.20
N SER A 30 46.64 -34.43 18.81
CA SER A 30 46.61 -34.15 20.25
C SER A 30 45.24 -33.61 20.64
N TRP A 31 44.71 -34.12 21.77
CA TRP A 31 43.40 -33.78 22.33
C TRP A 31 43.12 -32.26 22.34
N GLU A 32 44.14 -31.46 22.62
CA GLU A 32 44.09 -29.99 22.65
C GLU A 32 43.65 -29.36 21.32
N VAL A 33 44.10 -29.89 20.18
CA VAL A 33 43.76 -29.36 18.85
C VAL A 33 42.30 -29.69 18.49
N ARG A 34 41.82 -30.86 18.90
CA ARG A 34 40.42 -31.26 18.72
C ARG A 34 39.48 -30.36 19.54
N GLU A 35 39.84 -30.09 20.79
CA GLU A 35 39.05 -29.24 21.69
C GLU A 35 39.00 -27.78 21.21
N LEU A 36 40.12 -27.26 20.67
CA LEU A 36 40.17 -25.91 20.10
C LEU A 36 39.30 -25.78 18.84
N LEU A 37 39.28 -26.81 17.98
CA LEU A 37 38.45 -26.84 16.77
C LEU A 37 36.96 -26.92 17.12
N GLU A 38 36.59 -27.70 18.13
CA GLU A 38 35.21 -27.83 18.61
C GLU A 38 34.70 -26.51 19.21
N LEU A 39 35.53 -25.82 20.01
CA LEU A 39 35.23 -24.48 20.53
C LEU A 39 35.12 -23.42 19.42
N ALA A 40 35.99 -23.47 18.41
CA ALA A 40 35.93 -22.57 17.27
C ALA A 40 34.65 -22.76 16.43
N ALA A 41 34.24 -24.02 16.19
CA ALA A 41 33.01 -24.35 15.49
C ALA A 41 31.76 -23.87 16.27
N ALA A 42 31.74 -24.11 17.59
CA ALA A 42 30.66 -23.62 18.45
C ALA A 42 30.59 -22.09 18.48
N GLY A 43 31.74 -21.41 18.55
CA GLY A 43 31.83 -19.95 18.50
C GLY A 43 31.34 -19.37 17.19
N GLY A 44 31.76 -19.94 16.05
CA GLY A 44 31.30 -19.53 14.72
C GLY A 44 29.79 -19.70 14.54
N LEU A 45 29.24 -20.81 15.04
CA LEU A 45 27.80 -21.07 14.98
C LEU A 45 27.00 -20.10 15.87
N ALA A 46 27.48 -19.83 17.09
CA ALA A 46 26.85 -18.86 17.99
C ALA A 46 26.84 -17.43 17.39
N ILE A 47 27.96 -17.01 16.78
CA ILE A 47 28.07 -15.71 16.12
C ILE A 47 27.14 -15.66 14.89
N GLY A 48 27.14 -16.70 14.05
CA GLY A 48 26.27 -16.80 12.88
C GLY A 48 24.79 -16.72 13.23
N VAL A 49 24.36 -17.46 14.27
CA VAL A 49 22.99 -17.42 14.78
C VAL A 49 22.65 -16.04 15.36
N GLY A 50 23.56 -15.40 16.09
CA GLY A 50 23.36 -14.05 16.64
C GLY A 50 23.18 -12.99 15.55
N PHE A 51 24.03 -12.99 14.52
CA PHE A 51 23.89 -12.08 13.38
C PHE A 51 22.64 -12.37 12.56
N GLY A 52 22.30 -13.65 12.33
CA GLY A 52 21.08 -14.05 11.65
C GLY A 52 19.82 -13.62 12.40
N GLY A 53 19.79 -13.83 13.71
CA GLY A 53 18.70 -13.40 14.59
C GLY A 53 18.54 -11.89 14.62
N LEU A 54 19.65 -11.13 14.72
CA LEU A 54 19.61 -9.67 14.72
C LEU A 54 19.17 -9.09 13.37
N ALA A 55 19.62 -9.68 12.26
CA ALA A 55 19.20 -9.28 10.92
C ALA A 55 17.70 -9.56 10.68
N LEU A 56 17.22 -10.74 11.10
CA LEU A 56 15.81 -11.10 11.03
C LEU A 56 14.95 -10.20 11.92
N TRP A 57 15.41 -9.89 13.14
CA TRP A 57 14.70 -9.02 14.06
C TRP A 57 14.58 -7.59 13.52
N ARG A 58 15.64 -7.04 12.92
CA ARG A 58 15.61 -5.74 12.24
C ARG A 58 14.65 -5.76 11.05
N ALA A 59 14.74 -6.77 10.19
CA ALA A 59 13.88 -6.91 9.02
C ALA A 59 12.40 -7.04 9.40
N HIS A 60 12.08 -7.75 10.48
CA HIS A 60 10.72 -7.84 11.00
C HIS A 60 10.22 -6.50 11.57
N ARG A 61 11.09 -5.73 12.23
CA ARG A 61 10.72 -4.43 12.80
C ARG A 61 10.47 -3.35 11.74
N ASP A 62 11.18 -3.44 10.62
CA ASP A 62 10.99 -2.52 9.48
C ASP A 62 9.73 -2.87 8.66
N ARG A 63 9.33 -4.15 8.60
CA ARG A 63 8.08 -4.58 7.94
C ARG A 63 6.84 -3.94 8.54
N ALA A 64 6.74 -3.84 9.86
CA ALA A 64 5.58 -3.26 10.54
C ALA A 64 5.30 -1.81 10.12
N ARG A 65 6.36 -1.01 9.87
CA ARG A 65 6.22 0.38 9.42
C ARG A 65 5.79 0.50 7.96
N ALA A 66 6.20 -0.43 7.11
CA ALA A 66 5.78 -0.47 5.70
C ALA A 66 4.30 -0.89 5.58
N GLU A 67 3.88 -1.89 6.35
CA GLU A 67 2.49 -2.34 6.42
C GLU A 67 1.56 -1.26 6.98
N GLU A 68 2.00 -0.52 8.00
CA GLU A 68 1.21 0.57 8.59
C GLU A 68 0.98 1.73 7.60
N ARG A 69 2.01 2.09 6.81
CA ARG A 69 1.87 3.12 5.76
C ARG A 69 0.87 2.70 4.68
N LEU A 70 0.91 1.42 4.27
CA LEU A 70 -0.07 0.86 3.33
C LEU A 70 -1.47 0.81 3.93
N ARG A 71 -1.60 0.48 5.23
CA ARG A 71 -2.90 0.44 5.92
C ARG A 71 -3.55 1.82 5.99
N VAL A 72 -2.78 2.87 6.29
CA VAL A 72 -3.30 4.25 6.35
C VAL A 72 -3.73 4.74 4.96
N ALA A 73 -2.91 4.52 3.93
CA ALA A 73 -3.26 4.88 2.56
C ALA A 73 -4.50 4.13 2.04
N SER A 74 -4.58 2.82 2.32
CA SER A 74 -5.75 2.00 1.97
C SER A 74 -7.01 2.43 2.75
N GLY A 75 -6.87 2.88 3.99
CA GLY A 75 -7.98 3.38 4.80
C GLY A 75 -8.59 4.65 4.22
N ALA A 76 -7.76 5.65 3.92
CA ALA A 76 -8.20 6.92 3.34
C ALA A 76 -8.90 6.72 1.98
N PHE A 77 -8.35 5.85 1.13
CA PHE A 77 -8.98 5.52 -0.15
C PHE A 77 -10.35 4.84 0.03
N MET A 78 -10.49 3.92 0.98
CA MET A 78 -11.78 3.27 1.26
C MET A 78 -12.83 4.24 1.81
N GLU A 79 -12.41 5.23 2.60
CA GLU A 79 -13.30 6.31 3.08
C GLU A 79 -13.82 7.14 1.90
N LEU A 80 -12.92 7.54 0.99
CA LEU A 80 -13.27 8.25 -0.25
C LEU A 80 -14.27 7.46 -1.12
N LEU A 81 -14.01 6.17 -1.34
CA LEU A 81 -14.93 5.31 -2.10
C LEU A 81 -16.32 5.30 -1.47
N ASN A 82 -16.39 5.10 -0.15
CA ASN A 82 -17.66 5.00 0.56
C ASN A 82 -18.44 6.32 0.55
N GLU A 83 -17.73 7.46 0.66
CA GLU A 83 -18.34 8.78 0.54
C GLU A 83 -18.96 8.97 -0.85
N ARG A 84 -18.21 8.69 -1.92
CA ARG A 84 -18.73 8.78 -3.31
C ARG A 84 -19.90 7.84 -3.57
N PHE A 85 -19.81 6.59 -3.10
CA PHE A 85 -20.91 5.64 -3.25
C PHE A 85 -22.18 6.11 -2.55
N THR A 86 -22.04 6.77 -1.40
CA THR A 86 -23.15 7.38 -0.67
C THR A 86 -23.71 8.58 -1.42
N GLN A 87 -22.86 9.48 -1.90
CA GLN A 87 -23.25 10.67 -2.69
C GLN A 87 -24.02 10.28 -3.96
N TRP A 88 -23.61 9.21 -4.65
CA TRP A 88 -24.30 8.71 -5.83
C TRP A 88 -25.56 7.89 -5.53
N GLY A 89 -25.86 7.63 -4.25
CA GLY A 89 -27.01 6.81 -3.84
C GLY A 89 -26.92 5.38 -4.37
N LEU A 90 -25.73 4.76 -4.30
CA LEU A 90 -25.57 3.36 -4.65
C LEU A 90 -26.25 2.46 -3.61
N THR A 91 -26.97 1.45 -4.07
CA THR A 91 -27.43 0.35 -3.23
C THR A 91 -26.24 -0.51 -2.78
N ARG A 92 -26.39 -1.31 -1.71
CA ARG A 92 -25.34 -2.25 -1.28
C ARG A 92 -24.84 -3.14 -2.42
N ALA A 93 -25.76 -3.65 -3.24
CA ALA A 93 -25.41 -4.50 -4.38
C ALA A 93 -24.62 -3.76 -5.46
N GLU A 94 -24.96 -2.49 -5.75
CA GLU A 94 -24.22 -1.66 -6.70
C GLU A 94 -22.86 -1.26 -6.16
N ALA A 95 -22.75 -0.93 -4.87
CA ALA A 95 -21.49 -0.59 -4.23
C ALA A 95 -20.49 -1.78 -4.31
N ASP A 96 -20.97 -3.00 -4.10
CA ASP A 96 -20.15 -4.20 -4.23
C ASP A 96 -19.64 -4.40 -5.67
N VAL A 97 -20.51 -4.20 -6.68
CA VAL A 97 -20.13 -4.28 -8.10
C VAL A 97 -19.14 -3.17 -8.47
N ALA A 98 -19.38 -1.94 -8.01
CA ALA A 98 -18.48 -0.81 -8.22
C ALA A 98 -17.10 -1.08 -7.63
N LEU A 99 -17.04 -1.64 -6.40
CA LEU A 99 -15.78 -2.00 -5.75
C LEU A 99 -15.00 -3.05 -6.53
N PHE A 100 -15.65 -4.11 -7.02
CA PHE A 100 -14.97 -5.10 -7.86
C PHE A 100 -14.52 -4.54 -9.21
N ALA A 101 -15.33 -3.66 -9.81
CA ALA A 101 -14.96 -2.97 -11.05
C ALA A 101 -13.75 -2.02 -10.83
N ILE A 102 -13.63 -1.39 -9.67
CA ILE A 102 -12.45 -0.57 -9.34
C ILE A 102 -11.21 -1.46 -9.16
N LYS A 103 -11.38 -2.64 -8.57
CA LYS A 103 -10.32 -3.65 -8.36
C LYS A 103 -9.84 -4.37 -9.63
N GLY A 104 -10.26 -3.95 -10.82
CA GLY A 104 -9.80 -4.58 -12.07
C GLY A 104 -10.53 -5.85 -12.50
N GLN A 105 -11.54 -6.31 -11.75
CA GLN A 105 -12.30 -7.53 -12.10
C GLN A 105 -13.11 -7.35 -13.39
N SER A 106 -13.21 -8.40 -14.19
CA SER A 106 -14.08 -8.49 -15.37
C SER A 106 -15.54 -8.75 -14.98
N THR A 107 -16.47 -8.47 -15.88
CA THR A 107 -17.91 -8.72 -15.64
C THR A 107 -18.19 -10.18 -15.26
N ALA A 108 -17.50 -11.13 -15.87
CA ALA A 108 -17.64 -12.56 -15.58
C ALA A 108 -17.13 -12.91 -14.17
N GLU A 109 -15.97 -12.37 -13.77
CA GLU A 109 -15.44 -12.55 -12.40
C GLU A 109 -16.37 -11.92 -11.36
N ILE A 110 -16.90 -10.73 -11.63
CA ILE A 110 -17.86 -10.07 -10.73
C ILE A 110 -19.13 -10.90 -10.61
N ALA A 111 -19.64 -11.45 -11.71
CA ALA A 111 -20.82 -12.31 -11.71
C ALA A 111 -20.60 -13.56 -10.85
N ALA A 112 -19.44 -14.20 -11.00
CA ALA A 112 -19.05 -15.35 -10.18
C ALA A 112 -18.91 -14.99 -8.69
N LEU A 113 -18.21 -13.90 -8.35
CA LEU A 113 -18.02 -13.43 -6.97
C LEU A 113 -19.35 -13.05 -6.28
N ARG A 114 -20.31 -12.53 -7.05
CA ARG A 114 -21.62 -12.10 -6.57
C ARG A 114 -22.69 -13.19 -6.59
N GLY A 115 -22.40 -14.36 -7.17
CA GLY A 115 -23.39 -15.40 -7.40
C GLY A 115 -24.58 -14.92 -8.25
N THR A 116 -24.33 -14.08 -9.24
CA THR A 116 -25.36 -13.50 -10.11
C THR A 116 -25.02 -13.67 -11.59
N SER A 117 -25.95 -13.34 -12.49
CA SER A 117 -25.70 -13.42 -13.93
C SER A 117 -24.86 -12.24 -14.42
N GLU A 118 -24.08 -12.43 -15.48
CA GLU A 118 -23.38 -11.33 -16.15
C GLU A 118 -24.33 -10.22 -16.63
N GLY A 119 -25.56 -10.59 -17.03
CA GLY A 119 -26.60 -9.63 -17.41
C GLY A 119 -26.96 -8.69 -16.26
N THR A 120 -27.11 -9.24 -15.05
CA THR A 120 -27.34 -8.46 -13.83
C THR A 120 -26.18 -7.52 -13.55
N VAL A 121 -24.93 -8.00 -13.66
CA VAL A 121 -23.73 -7.17 -13.44
C VAL A 121 -23.65 -6.04 -14.48
N LYS A 122 -23.93 -6.32 -15.76
CA LYS A 122 -23.96 -5.28 -16.82
C LYS A 122 -25.02 -4.22 -16.54
N ALA A 123 -26.22 -4.63 -16.14
CA ALA A 123 -27.29 -3.70 -15.79
C ALA A 123 -26.92 -2.81 -14.58
N GLN A 124 -26.35 -3.40 -13.53
CA GLN A 124 -25.88 -2.67 -12.35
C GLN A 124 -24.73 -1.73 -12.70
N THR A 125 -23.77 -2.18 -13.50
CA THR A 125 -22.64 -1.36 -13.96
C THR A 125 -23.12 -0.14 -14.75
N ASN A 126 -24.08 -0.32 -15.65
CA ASN A 126 -24.70 0.81 -16.36
C ASN A 126 -25.47 1.75 -15.43
N ALA A 127 -26.15 1.22 -14.40
CA ALA A 127 -26.81 2.05 -13.39
C ALA A 127 -25.80 2.88 -12.60
N ILE A 128 -24.67 2.28 -12.19
CA ILE A 128 -23.57 2.95 -11.50
C ILE A 128 -23.03 4.09 -12.36
N TYR A 129 -22.74 3.86 -13.64
CA TYR A 129 -22.23 4.90 -14.53
C TYR A 129 -23.19 6.08 -14.66
N ARG A 130 -24.50 5.82 -14.83
CA ARG A 130 -25.50 6.90 -14.85
C ARG A 130 -25.55 7.67 -13.53
N LYS A 131 -25.50 6.99 -12.39
CA LYS A 131 -25.54 7.61 -11.06
C LYS A 131 -24.28 8.44 -10.76
N ALA A 132 -23.13 7.97 -11.24
CA ALA A 132 -21.85 8.66 -11.11
C ALA A 132 -21.61 9.75 -12.18
N GLY A 133 -22.52 9.90 -13.15
CA GLY A 133 -22.38 10.89 -14.22
C GLY A 133 -21.27 10.58 -15.23
N VAL A 134 -20.87 9.31 -15.36
CA VAL A 134 -19.79 8.86 -16.25
C VAL A 134 -20.30 7.94 -17.35
N THR A 135 -19.51 7.77 -18.41
CA THR A 135 -19.87 6.94 -19.57
C THR A 135 -19.28 5.53 -19.53
N GLY A 136 -18.31 5.28 -18.64
CA GLY A 136 -17.62 4.00 -18.61
C GLY A 136 -16.64 3.83 -17.45
N ARG A 137 -16.05 2.63 -17.40
CA ARG A 137 -15.10 2.21 -16.37
C ARG A 137 -13.86 3.10 -16.28
N PRO A 138 -13.20 3.49 -17.40
CA PRO A 138 -12.02 4.35 -17.32
C PRO A 138 -12.34 5.71 -16.70
N GLN A 139 -13.49 6.31 -17.05
CA GLN A 139 -13.93 7.58 -16.49
C GLN A 139 -14.26 7.45 -15.00
N LEU A 140 -14.95 6.37 -14.61
CA LEU A 140 -15.22 6.08 -13.20
C LEU A 140 -13.91 5.98 -12.39
N LEU A 141 -12.91 5.28 -12.93
CA LEU A 141 -11.61 5.14 -12.30
C LEU A 141 -10.84 6.48 -12.23
N SER A 142 -10.91 7.30 -13.28
CA SER A 142 -10.26 8.62 -13.30
C SER A 142 -10.73 9.49 -12.15
N LEU A 143 -12.04 9.54 -11.87
CA LEU A 143 -12.58 10.33 -10.74
C LEU A 143 -11.87 10.02 -9.41
N PHE A 144 -11.63 8.74 -9.13
CA PHE A 144 -10.94 8.31 -7.92
C PHE A 144 -9.43 8.56 -7.95
N ILE A 145 -8.80 8.43 -9.11
CA ILE A 145 -7.36 8.67 -9.28
C ILE A 145 -7.05 10.17 -9.21
N ASP A 146 -7.87 11.00 -9.84
CA ASP A 146 -7.75 12.46 -9.84
C ASP A 146 -7.94 13.02 -8.44
N GLU A 147 -8.85 12.43 -7.65
CA GLU A 147 -8.96 12.73 -6.22
C GLU A 147 -7.72 12.23 -5.47
N LEU A 148 -7.29 10.98 -5.63
CA LEU A 148 -6.12 10.46 -4.91
C LEU A 148 -4.81 11.22 -5.21
N ILE A 149 -4.60 11.68 -6.45
CA ILE A 149 -3.41 12.42 -6.89
C ILE A 149 -3.57 13.93 -6.67
N GLY A 150 -4.78 14.47 -6.83
CA GLY A 150 -5.11 15.87 -6.56
C GLY A 150 -5.19 16.20 -5.06
N GLU A 151 -5.34 15.19 -4.20
CA GLU A 151 -5.44 15.30 -2.75
C GLU A 151 -4.11 15.29 -1.98
N ASP A 152 -2.99 15.64 -2.61
CA ASP A 152 -1.86 16.21 -1.85
C ASP A 152 -2.27 17.48 -1.05
N ASN A 153 -3.45 18.05 -1.33
CA ASN A 153 -4.03 19.18 -0.59
C ASN A 153 -5.08 18.80 0.48
N ILE A 154 -5.94 17.78 0.26
CA ILE A 154 -7.05 17.46 1.19
C ILE A 154 -6.59 16.60 2.38
N VAL A 155 -5.71 15.62 2.14
CA VAL A 155 -5.08 14.85 3.22
C VAL A 155 -4.21 15.78 4.07
N ARG A 156 -3.53 16.73 3.43
CA ARG A 156 -2.74 17.78 4.10
C ARG A 156 -3.64 18.76 4.87
N ALA A 157 -4.81 19.15 4.34
CA ALA A 157 -5.78 19.99 5.03
C ALA A 157 -6.39 19.29 6.26
N LYS A 158 -6.80 18.02 6.17
CA LYS A 158 -7.30 17.23 7.31
C LYS A 158 -6.23 16.97 8.38
N LEU A 159 -4.95 16.83 8.00
CA LEU A 159 -3.85 16.57 8.94
C LEU A 159 -3.26 17.83 9.57
N VAL A 160 -3.23 18.96 8.85
CA VAL A 160 -2.70 20.25 9.36
C VAL A 160 -3.76 21.01 10.15
N THR A 161 -5.02 20.89 9.76
CA THR A 161 -6.14 21.59 10.38
C THR A 161 -7.05 20.56 11.01
N GLY A 162 -6.83 20.25 12.30
CA GLY A 162 -7.81 19.52 13.13
C GLY A 162 -9.09 20.33 13.38
N ALA A 163 -9.57 21.09 12.41
CA ALA A 163 -10.81 21.84 12.46
C ALA A 163 -11.74 21.31 11.37
N GLU A 164 -12.99 21.09 11.75
CA GLU A 164 -14.09 20.85 10.81
C GLU A 164 -14.03 21.85 9.64
N PRO A 165 -14.33 21.41 8.40
CA PRO A 165 -14.53 22.35 7.31
C PRO A 165 -15.62 23.33 7.72
N ALA A 166 -15.27 24.63 7.70
CA ALA A 166 -16.21 25.69 8.04
C ALA A 166 -17.51 25.51 7.23
N PRO A 167 -18.69 25.72 7.83
CA PRO A 167 -19.96 25.52 7.13
C PRO A 167 -19.95 26.33 5.84
N LEU A 168 -20.38 25.71 4.73
CA LEU A 168 -20.70 26.41 3.49
C LEU A 168 -21.63 27.58 3.84
N LEU A 169 -21.09 28.80 3.81
CA LEU A 169 -21.91 29.99 3.91
C LEU A 169 -22.91 29.94 2.75
N PRO A 170 -24.20 30.22 3.00
CA PRO A 170 -25.19 30.24 1.94
C PRO A 170 -24.74 31.24 0.87
N SER A 171 -24.92 30.85 -0.39
CA SER A 171 -24.66 31.68 -1.56
C SER A 171 -25.22 33.08 -1.31
N PRO A 172 -24.49 34.17 -1.65
CA PRO A 172 -25.05 35.50 -1.55
C PRO A 172 -26.36 35.54 -2.34
N PRO A 173 -27.41 36.21 -1.83
CA PRO A 173 -28.67 36.31 -2.55
C PRO A 173 -28.43 36.90 -3.94
N PRO A 174 -29.25 36.54 -4.94
CA PRO A 174 -29.13 37.11 -6.28
C PRO A 174 -29.11 38.63 -6.17
N VAL A 175 -28.14 39.26 -6.82
CA VAL A 175 -28.10 40.72 -6.94
C VAL A 175 -29.38 41.12 -7.68
N GLU A 176 -30.35 41.69 -6.97
CA GLU A 176 -31.45 42.40 -7.61
C GLU A 176 -30.83 43.56 -8.38
N GLU A 177 -30.87 43.48 -9.72
CA GLU A 177 -30.51 44.60 -10.59
C GLU A 177 -31.41 45.78 -10.23
N GLU A 178 -30.82 46.77 -9.56
CA GLU A 178 -31.46 48.04 -9.28
C GLU A 178 -31.91 48.67 -10.60
N PRO A 179 -33.21 48.95 -10.81
CA PRO A 179 -33.67 49.50 -12.07
C PRO A 179 -33.03 50.88 -12.29
N ALA A 180 -32.42 51.04 -13.47
CA ALA A 180 -31.73 52.24 -13.89
C ALA A 180 -32.55 53.51 -13.59
N PRO A 181 -31.94 54.57 -13.05
CA PRO A 181 -32.67 55.78 -12.68
C PRO A 181 -33.29 56.42 -13.92
N ALA A 182 -34.60 56.67 -13.84
CA ALA A 182 -35.38 57.34 -14.86
C ALA A 182 -34.71 58.67 -15.27
N SER A 183 -34.36 58.80 -16.54
CA SER A 183 -33.87 60.05 -17.11
C SER A 183 -34.96 61.12 -17.01
N ARG A 184 -34.80 62.04 -16.05
CA ARG A 184 -35.59 63.28 -16.04
C ARG A 184 -35.16 64.11 -17.25
N ARG A 185 -36.15 64.40 -18.11
CA ARG A 185 -36.10 65.39 -19.17
C ARG A 185 -35.61 66.75 -18.65
N ALA A 186 -34.76 67.39 -19.42
CA ALA A 186 -34.70 68.84 -19.62
C ALA A 186 -34.57 69.07 -21.13
#